data_AF-A0A3L6J8F9-F1
#
_entry.id   AF-A0A3L6J8F9-F1
#
_cell.length_a   1.000
_cell.length_b   1.000
_cell.length_c   1.000
_cell.angle_alpha   90.00
_cell.angle_beta   90.00
_cell.angle_gamma   90.00
#
_symmetry.space_group_name_H-M   'P 1'
#
loop_
_entity.id
_entity.type
_entity.pdbx_description
1 polymer ?
#
loop_
_entity_poly.entity_id
_entity_poly.type
_entity_poly.pdbx_seq_one_letter_code
_entity_poly.pdbx_strand_id
1 'polypeptide(L)'
;MRRTLGAMVAFAVVAMLLAGTASAVSSQGLEWAVVAGDHWSYDLTTTDEGVVDTEELYVVVNTTSTITDTVTILLDLPYANSTMTFANFTDLDFSTAFLMIFLAFITPRFIFPVGNYTLLTELYNADDVYNGTVYDSGGYWGMDLNDYELFNRSTDMHADFLKADGVLAHWTLTSSNETSVVGTVNMVRQGLPGFDLIGWIRENILLAGIGVGIVIIVGAVVCMRRK
;
A
#
# COMPACT_ATOMS: atom_id res chain seq x y z
N MET A 1 32.75 26.78 -16.81
CA MET A 1 31.30 26.67 -17.07
C MET A 1 30.94 25.54 -18.05
N ARG A 2 31.52 25.47 -19.27
CA ARG A 2 31.21 24.36 -20.22
C ARG A 2 31.44 22.94 -19.67
N ARG A 3 32.50 22.72 -18.88
CA ARG A 3 32.83 21.39 -18.32
C ARG A 3 31.90 20.96 -17.18
N THR A 4 31.47 21.91 -16.33
CA THR A 4 30.53 21.65 -15.24
C THR A 4 29.12 21.37 -15.75
N LEU A 5 28.67 22.08 -16.80
CA LEU A 5 27.38 21.83 -17.43
C LEU A 5 27.32 20.44 -18.08
N GLY A 6 28.40 20.02 -18.76
CA GLY A 6 28.49 18.68 -19.36
C GLY A 6 28.48 17.56 -18.32
N ALA A 7 29.12 17.76 -17.18
CA ALA A 7 29.12 16.78 -16.08
C ALA A 7 27.72 16.62 -15.46
N MET A 8 26.97 17.71 -15.27
CA MET A 8 25.60 17.63 -14.74
C MET A 8 24.63 16.92 -15.68
N VAL A 9 24.73 17.18 -16.99
CA VAL A 9 23.90 16.50 -17.99
C VAL A 9 24.24 15.01 -18.07
N ALA A 10 25.53 14.66 -18.04
CA ALA A 10 25.95 13.25 -18.02
C ALA A 10 25.44 12.52 -16.77
N PHE A 11 25.47 13.16 -15.60
CA PHE A 11 24.94 12.59 -14.36
C PHE A 11 23.41 12.41 -14.42
N ALA A 12 22.68 13.37 -14.99
CA ALA A 12 21.23 13.28 -15.16
C ALA A 12 20.85 12.15 -16.12
N VAL A 13 21.57 11.98 -17.23
CA VAL A 13 21.35 10.89 -18.20
C VAL A 13 21.67 9.53 -17.57
N VAL A 14 22.77 9.42 -16.82
CA VAL A 14 23.12 8.18 -16.10
C VAL A 14 22.09 7.88 -15.00
N ALA A 15 21.58 8.89 -14.29
CA ALA A 15 20.51 8.72 -13.31
C ALA A 15 19.19 8.28 -13.96
N MET A 16 18.85 8.77 -15.15
CA MET A 16 17.69 8.32 -15.92
C MET A 16 17.84 6.87 -16.43
N LEU A 17 19.07 6.44 -16.74
CA LEU A 17 19.35 5.05 -17.16
C LEU A 17 19.42 4.08 -15.97
N LEU A 18 19.81 4.56 -14.79
CA LEU A 18 19.84 3.79 -13.53
C LEU A 18 18.49 3.76 -12.82
N ALA A 19 17.61 4.74 -13.08
CA ALA A 19 16.18 4.62 -12.82
C ALA A 19 15.61 3.62 -13.83
N GLY A 20 16.01 2.36 -13.67
CA GLY A 20 15.66 1.27 -14.56
C GLY A 20 14.16 1.30 -14.85
N THR A 21 13.82 1.09 -16.12
CA THR A 21 12.51 0.61 -16.47
C THR A 21 12.31 -0.67 -15.66
N ALA A 22 11.55 -0.61 -14.56
CA ALA A 22 10.97 -1.81 -13.98
C ALA A 22 10.31 -2.52 -15.16
N SER A 23 10.88 -3.65 -15.58
CA SER A 23 10.35 -4.37 -16.72
C SER A 23 9.06 -4.98 -16.22
N ALA A 24 7.95 -4.26 -16.40
CA ALA A 24 6.65 -4.80 -16.11
C ALA A 24 6.53 -6.16 -16.79
N VAL A 25 6.24 -7.17 -15.98
CA VAL A 25 6.14 -8.56 -16.44
C VAL A 25 4.92 -8.73 -17.36
N SER A 26 3.90 -7.90 -17.18
CA SER A 26 2.71 -7.84 -18.02
C SER A 26 2.70 -6.60 -18.93
N SER A 27 2.01 -6.71 -20.07
CA SER A 27 1.79 -5.58 -20.99
C SER A 27 1.08 -4.36 -20.35
N GLN A 28 0.42 -4.57 -19.21
CA GLN A 28 -0.35 -3.58 -18.47
C GLN A 28 0.42 -2.88 -17.33
N GLY A 29 1.70 -3.17 -17.14
CA GLY A 29 2.49 -2.49 -16.10
C GLY A 29 2.39 -3.12 -14.71
N LEU A 30 1.87 -4.34 -14.59
CA LEU A 30 1.70 -5.05 -13.32
C LEU A 30 2.78 -6.12 -13.12
N GLU A 31 3.30 -6.23 -11.90
CA GLU A 31 4.26 -7.26 -11.48
C GLU A 31 4.08 -7.65 -10.01
N TRP A 32 4.52 -8.85 -9.61
CA TRP A 32 4.59 -9.21 -8.19
C TRP A 32 5.91 -8.70 -7.62
N ALA A 33 5.83 -7.88 -6.57
CA ALA A 33 6.99 -7.49 -5.77
C ALA A 33 7.26 -8.45 -4.60
N VAL A 34 6.52 -9.55 -4.53
CA VAL A 34 6.68 -10.63 -3.55
C VAL A 34 7.10 -11.92 -4.24
N VAL A 35 7.82 -12.77 -3.50
CA VAL A 35 8.23 -14.10 -3.94
C VAL A 35 7.79 -15.17 -2.94
N ALA A 36 7.75 -16.43 -3.39
CA ALA A 36 7.48 -17.56 -2.51
C ALA A 36 8.52 -17.63 -1.38
N GLY A 37 8.05 -17.73 -0.13
CA GLY A 37 8.86 -17.73 1.08
C GLY A 37 8.96 -16.37 1.77
N ASP A 38 8.52 -15.28 1.13
CA ASP A 38 8.39 -14.00 1.82
C ASP A 38 7.36 -14.09 2.94
N HIS A 39 7.63 -13.38 4.03
CA HIS A 39 6.79 -13.40 5.22
C HIS A 39 6.70 -12.03 5.88
N TRP A 40 5.57 -11.82 6.56
CA TRP A 40 5.26 -10.60 7.30
C TRP A 40 4.55 -10.93 8.59
N SER A 41 4.82 -10.12 9.61
CA SER A 41 4.11 -10.14 10.89
C SER A 41 3.08 -9.02 10.94
N TYR A 42 1.97 -9.25 11.60
CA TYR A 42 0.92 -8.27 11.83
C TYR A 42 0.52 -8.25 13.30
N ASP A 43 0.27 -7.06 13.82
CA ASP A 43 -0.41 -6.86 15.08
C ASP A 43 -1.91 -6.78 14.82
N LEU A 44 -2.65 -7.79 15.28
CA LEU A 44 -4.11 -7.80 15.30
C LEU A 44 -4.57 -7.26 16.66
N THR A 45 -5.20 -6.09 16.67
CA THR A 45 -5.79 -5.51 17.86
C THR A 45 -7.30 -5.45 17.73
N THR A 46 -7.99 -6.05 18.69
CA THR A 46 -9.44 -5.92 18.82
C THR A 46 -9.75 -5.01 20.00
N THR A 47 -10.82 -4.23 19.87
CA THR A 47 -11.35 -3.40 20.94
C THR A 47 -12.85 -3.60 20.97
N ASP A 48 -13.36 -4.08 22.10
CA ASP A 48 -14.79 -4.28 22.33
C ASP A 48 -15.15 -3.76 23.73
N GLU A 49 -16.11 -2.85 23.80
CA GLU A 49 -16.55 -2.22 25.06
C GLU A 49 -15.40 -1.66 25.94
N GLY A 50 -14.31 -1.23 25.32
CA GLY A 50 -13.12 -0.68 25.99
C GLY A 50 -12.12 -1.71 26.51
N VAL A 51 -12.37 -3.01 26.29
CA VAL A 51 -11.38 -4.07 26.45
C VAL A 51 -10.56 -4.15 25.17
N VAL A 52 -9.23 -4.09 25.31
CA VAL A 52 -8.29 -4.22 24.19
C VAL A 52 -7.59 -5.56 24.30
N ASP A 53 -7.62 -6.32 23.21
CA ASP A 53 -6.86 -7.56 23.06
C ASP A 53 -5.95 -7.46 21.83
N THR A 54 -4.73 -7.97 21.95
CA THR A 54 -3.72 -7.90 20.89
C THR A 54 -3.08 -9.27 20.68
N GLU A 55 -3.15 -9.73 19.43
CA GLU A 55 -2.54 -10.97 18.96
C GLU A 55 -1.58 -10.67 17.80
N GLU A 56 -0.61 -11.55 17.58
CA GLU A 56 0.32 -11.45 16.46
C GLU A 56 -0.02 -12.52 15.41
N LEU A 57 -0.07 -12.12 14.15
CA LEU A 57 -0.31 -12.98 13.00
C LEU A 57 0.93 -13.03 12.11
N TYR A 58 1.24 -14.20 11.59
CA TYR A 58 2.26 -14.42 10.56
C TYR A 58 1.58 -14.75 9.23
N VAL A 59 1.98 -14.04 8.18
CA VAL A 59 1.56 -14.31 6.79
C VAL A 59 2.77 -14.73 5.99
N VAL A 60 2.67 -15.86 5.28
CA VAL A 60 3.74 -16.40 4.42
C VAL A 60 3.20 -16.58 3.00
N VAL A 61 3.93 -16.11 2.00
CA VAL A 61 3.60 -16.35 0.59
C VAL A 61 4.08 -17.74 0.19
N ASN A 62 3.13 -18.58 -0.23
CA ASN A 62 3.40 -19.93 -0.69
C ASN A 62 3.81 -19.93 -2.17
N THR A 63 3.04 -19.22 -3.00
CA THR A 63 3.25 -19.16 -4.45
C THR A 63 2.74 -17.85 -5.03
N THR A 64 3.36 -17.40 -6.12
CA THR A 64 2.85 -16.32 -6.97
C THR A 64 2.48 -16.86 -8.34
N SER A 65 1.30 -16.49 -8.82
CA SER A 65 0.80 -16.92 -10.13
C SER A 65 1.18 -15.91 -11.21
N THR A 66 1.45 -16.35 -12.44
CA THR A 66 1.81 -15.44 -13.54
C THR A 66 0.66 -14.48 -13.87
N ILE A 67 0.95 -13.18 -13.99
CA ILE A 67 0.01 -12.16 -14.45
C ILE A 67 -0.13 -12.27 -15.97
N THR A 68 -1.34 -12.57 -16.43
CA THR A 68 -1.68 -12.61 -17.85
C THR A 68 -1.68 -11.20 -18.45
N ASP A 69 -1.47 -11.09 -19.77
CA ASP A 69 -1.25 -9.80 -20.42
C ASP A 69 -2.46 -8.86 -20.42
N THR A 70 -3.67 -9.35 -20.17
CA THR A 70 -4.86 -8.49 -20.16
C THR A 70 -5.81 -8.89 -19.05
N VAL A 71 -5.90 -8.01 -18.06
CA VAL A 71 -6.82 -8.06 -16.94
C VAL A 71 -7.90 -7.01 -17.19
N THR A 72 -9.17 -7.41 -17.07
CA THR A 72 -10.33 -6.55 -17.34
C THR A 72 -11.26 -6.36 -16.14
N ILE A 73 -11.21 -7.28 -15.18
CA ILE A 73 -11.89 -7.19 -13.89
C ILE A 73 -10.90 -7.48 -12.77
N LEU A 74 -11.10 -6.88 -11.60
CA LEU A 74 -10.19 -7.02 -10.46
C LEU A 74 -10.08 -8.47 -9.99
N LEU A 75 -11.19 -9.21 -10.04
CA LEU A 75 -11.24 -10.62 -9.68
C LEU A 75 -10.46 -11.55 -10.63
N ASP A 76 -10.22 -11.13 -11.87
CA ASP A 76 -9.42 -11.90 -12.84
C ASP A 76 -7.92 -11.82 -12.60
N LEU A 77 -7.47 -10.93 -11.71
CA LEU A 77 -6.06 -10.92 -11.33
C LEU A 77 -5.66 -12.33 -10.86
N PRO A 78 -4.47 -12.84 -11.20
CA PRO A 78 -3.93 -14.00 -10.50
C PRO A 78 -3.70 -13.61 -9.03
N TYR A 79 -3.80 -14.55 -8.10
CA TYR A 79 -3.53 -14.28 -6.69
C TYR A 79 -2.17 -14.84 -6.28
N ALA A 80 -1.51 -14.14 -5.34
CA ALA A 80 -0.44 -14.71 -4.55
C ALA A 80 -1.07 -15.53 -3.42
N ASN A 81 -0.83 -16.84 -3.44
CA ASN A 81 -1.32 -17.72 -2.38
C ASN A 81 -0.50 -17.45 -1.12
N SER A 82 -1.18 -17.14 -0.02
CA SER A 82 -0.56 -16.94 1.28
C SER A 82 -1.27 -17.75 2.36
N THR A 83 -0.50 -18.18 3.35
CA THR A 83 -1.02 -18.80 4.57
C THR A 83 -0.88 -17.81 5.71
N MET A 84 -1.92 -17.70 6.54
CA MET A 84 -1.90 -16.91 7.76
C MET A 84 -2.01 -17.84 8.98
N THR A 85 -1.17 -17.62 9.99
CA THR A 85 -1.12 -18.38 11.24
C THR A 85 -0.90 -17.46 12.43
N PHE A 86 -1.45 -17.77 13.59
CA PHE A 86 -1.12 -17.03 14.81
C PHE A 86 0.33 -17.27 15.25
N ALA A 87 0.89 -16.30 15.97
CA ALA A 87 2.27 -16.39 16.46
C ALA A 87 2.49 -17.45 17.54
N ASN A 88 1.43 -17.85 18.23
CA ASN A 88 1.43 -19.00 19.13
C ASN A 88 1.36 -20.36 18.39
N PHE A 89 1.41 -20.36 17.05
CA PHE A 89 1.28 -21.52 16.17
C PHE A 89 -0.04 -22.29 16.31
N THR A 90 -1.09 -21.66 16.84
CA THR A 90 -2.44 -22.22 16.74
C THR A 90 -3.04 -21.90 15.38
N ASP A 91 -3.87 -22.80 14.88
CA ASP A 91 -4.66 -22.55 13.68
C ASP A 91 -5.57 -21.34 13.91
N LEU A 92 -5.90 -20.64 12.83
CA LEU A 92 -6.92 -19.59 12.85
C LEU A 92 -8.23 -20.20 13.35
N ASP A 93 -8.79 -19.61 14.40
CA ASP A 93 -10.04 -20.06 14.95
C ASP A 93 -11.22 -19.51 14.13
N PHE A 94 -12.44 -19.92 14.49
CA PHE A 94 -13.64 -19.47 13.79
C PHE A 94 -13.83 -17.95 13.89
N SER A 95 -13.30 -17.30 14.94
CA SER A 95 -13.39 -15.84 15.10
C SER A 95 -12.45 -15.09 14.14
N THR A 96 -11.26 -15.63 13.89
CA THR A 96 -10.33 -15.08 12.88
C THR A 96 -10.79 -15.37 11.46
N ALA A 97 -11.52 -16.47 11.22
CA ALA A 97 -12.16 -16.72 9.93
C ALA A 97 -13.18 -15.63 9.57
N PHE A 98 -13.88 -15.05 10.55
CA PHE A 98 -14.75 -13.89 10.32
C PHE A 98 -13.97 -12.65 9.88
N LEU A 99 -12.75 -12.45 10.37
CA LEU A 99 -11.88 -11.36 9.91
C LEU A 99 -11.64 -11.40 8.40
N MET A 100 -11.37 -12.61 7.88
CA MET A 100 -11.17 -12.83 6.45
C MET A 100 -12.45 -12.61 5.63
N ILE A 101 -13.63 -12.89 6.19
CA ILE A 101 -14.92 -12.57 5.57
C ILE A 101 -15.09 -11.04 5.47
N PHE A 102 -14.74 -10.29 6.52
CA PHE A 102 -14.84 -8.84 6.49
C PHE A 102 -13.85 -8.19 5.52
N LEU A 103 -12.61 -8.70 5.49
CA LEU A 103 -11.63 -8.28 4.49
C LEU A 103 -12.16 -8.48 3.07
N ALA A 104 -12.84 -9.62 2.81
CA ALA A 104 -13.39 -9.94 1.49
C ALA A 104 -14.48 -8.96 0.99
N PHE A 105 -15.14 -8.21 1.87
CA PHE A 105 -16.12 -7.18 1.47
C PHE A 105 -15.47 -5.95 0.87
N ILE A 106 -14.25 -5.60 1.29
CA ILE A 106 -13.57 -4.39 0.82
C ILE A 106 -12.47 -4.68 -0.20
N THR A 107 -11.85 -5.86 -0.13
CA THR A 107 -10.81 -6.30 -1.07
C THR A 107 -10.86 -7.81 -1.28
N PRO A 108 -10.69 -8.31 -2.52
CA PRO A 108 -10.62 -9.75 -2.78
C PRO A 108 -9.36 -10.41 -2.22
N ARG A 109 -8.33 -9.63 -1.87
CA ARG A 109 -6.95 -10.11 -1.76
C ARG A 109 -6.20 -9.42 -0.65
N PHE A 110 -5.25 -10.18 -0.09
CA PHE A 110 -4.26 -9.70 0.88
C PHE A 110 -3.00 -9.12 0.21
N ILE A 111 -2.78 -9.45 -1.07
CA ILE A 111 -1.62 -9.02 -1.85
C ILE A 111 -2.10 -8.65 -3.25
N PHE A 112 -1.74 -7.44 -3.69
CA PHE A 112 -1.91 -6.95 -5.06
C PHE A 112 -0.58 -6.88 -5.79
N PRO A 113 -0.59 -6.97 -7.14
CA PRO A 113 0.59 -6.64 -7.92
C PRO A 113 0.93 -5.16 -7.79
N VAL A 114 2.19 -4.81 -7.96
CA VAL A 114 2.68 -3.42 -7.98
C VAL A 114 2.82 -2.89 -9.40
N GLY A 115 3.02 -1.58 -9.53
CA GLY A 115 3.39 -0.92 -10.78
C GLY A 115 2.32 0.06 -11.26
N ASN A 116 1.21 -0.45 -11.82
CA ASN A 116 0.14 0.37 -12.40
C ASN A 116 -1.08 0.52 -11.46
N TYR A 117 -0.97 1.37 -10.44
CA TYR A 117 -2.06 1.64 -9.49
C TYR A 117 -3.26 2.38 -10.09
N THR A 118 -3.04 3.13 -11.19
CA THR A 118 -4.14 3.71 -11.96
C THR A 118 -5.03 2.61 -12.54
N LEU A 119 -4.43 1.58 -13.15
CA LEU A 119 -5.18 0.42 -13.63
C LEU A 119 -5.87 -0.34 -12.49
N LEU A 120 -5.20 -0.57 -11.35
CA LEU A 120 -5.84 -1.23 -10.21
C LEU A 120 -7.07 -0.46 -9.71
N THR A 121 -6.98 0.87 -9.69
CA THR A 121 -8.10 1.77 -9.35
C THR A 121 -9.23 1.67 -10.38
N GLU A 122 -8.90 1.64 -11.67
CA GLU A 122 -9.89 1.44 -12.74
C GLU A 122 -10.58 0.07 -12.62
N LEU A 123 -9.81 -1.00 -12.37
CA LEU A 123 -10.33 -2.35 -12.21
C LEU A 123 -11.24 -2.49 -10.98
N TYR A 124 -10.88 -1.84 -9.87
CA TYR A 124 -11.72 -1.81 -8.66
C TYR A 124 -13.04 -1.09 -8.92
N ASN A 125 -12.97 0.11 -9.52
CA ASN A 125 -14.16 0.92 -9.78
C ASN A 125 -15.07 0.35 -10.89
N ALA A 126 -14.55 -0.55 -11.73
CA ALA A 126 -15.30 -1.25 -12.76
C ALA A 126 -16.00 -2.52 -12.24
N ASP A 127 -15.67 -2.99 -11.04
CA ASP A 127 -16.20 -4.21 -10.46
C ASP A 127 -17.45 -3.91 -9.62
N ASP A 128 -18.62 -4.38 -10.06
CA ASP A 128 -19.89 -4.16 -9.36
C ASP A 128 -19.93 -4.81 -7.96
N VAL A 129 -19.01 -5.73 -7.65
CA VAL A 129 -18.91 -6.37 -6.33
C VAL A 129 -18.40 -5.40 -5.28
N TYR A 130 -17.51 -4.48 -5.65
CA TYR A 130 -16.82 -3.59 -4.73
C TYR A 130 -17.34 -2.16 -4.87
N ASN A 131 -17.78 -1.58 -3.76
CA ASN A 131 -18.41 -0.24 -3.73
C ASN A 131 -17.67 0.75 -2.81
N GLY A 132 -16.41 0.46 -2.48
CA GLY A 132 -15.56 1.36 -1.71
C GLY A 132 -15.03 2.55 -2.53
N THR A 133 -14.57 3.59 -1.84
CA THR A 133 -13.80 4.67 -2.45
C THR A 133 -12.32 4.32 -2.44
N VAL A 134 -11.71 4.26 -3.62
CA VAL A 134 -10.27 4.03 -3.77
C VAL A 134 -9.49 5.33 -3.63
N TYR A 135 -8.36 5.28 -2.94
CA TYR A 135 -7.38 6.35 -2.92
C TYR A 135 -5.99 5.84 -3.27
N ASP A 136 -5.20 6.72 -3.88
CA ASP A 136 -3.84 6.46 -4.33
C ASP A 136 -2.97 7.62 -3.84
N SER A 137 -2.33 7.46 -2.67
CA SER A 137 -1.61 8.55 -2.02
C SER A 137 -0.42 8.08 -1.18
N GLY A 138 0.68 8.84 -1.21
CA GLY A 138 1.92 8.49 -0.56
C GLY A 138 2.48 7.16 -1.04
N GLY A 139 3.01 6.42 -0.08
CA GLY A 139 3.45 5.04 -0.24
C GLY A 139 2.30 4.02 -0.25
N TYR A 140 1.03 4.44 -0.26
CA TYR A 140 -0.11 3.54 -0.10
C TYR A 140 -1.13 3.66 -1.25
N TRP A 141 -1.71 2.52 -1.59
CA TRP A 141 -2.91 2.42 -2.40
C TRP A 141 -3.95 1.67 -1.57
N GLY A 142 -5.17 2.17 -1.49
CA GLY A 142 -6.13 1.61 -0.57
C GLY A 142 -7.57 1.94 -0.89
N MET A 143 -8.45 1.42 -0.05
CA MET A 143 -9.89 1.51 -0.20
C MET A 143 -10.54 1.80 1.14
N ASP A 144 -11.57 2.62 1.10
CA ASP A 144 -12.48 2.89 2.21
C ASP A 144 -13.88 2.42 1.83
N LEU A 145 -14.54 1.70 2.72
CA LEU A 145 -15.98 1.48 2.67
C LEU A 145 -16.59 2.10 3.91
N ASN A 146 -17.34 3.17 3.74
CA ASN A 146 -17.95 3.91 4.85
C ASN A 146 -19.46 3.64 4.89
N ASP A 147 -20.04 3.71 6.09
CA ASP A 147 -21.47 3.62 6.34
C ASP A 147 -22.12 2.31 5.82
N TYR A 148 -21.39 1.20 5.84
CA TYR A 148 -21.94 -0.09 5.44
C TYR A 148 -22.78 -0.71 6.55
N GLU A 149 -24.08 -0.89 6.31
CA GLU A 149 -24.99 -1.45 7.31
C GLU A 149 -24.81 -2.97 7.47
N LEU A 150 -24.30 -3.39 8.63
CA LEU A 150 -24.20 -4.78 9.03
C LEU A 150 -24.82 -4.98 10.40
N PHE A 151 -25.74 -5.95 10.52
CA PHE A 151 -26.39 -6.30 11.79
C PHE A 151 -27.01 -5.11 12.54
N ASN A 152 -27.64 -4.17 11.81
CA ASN A 152 -28.19 -2.91 12.32
C ASN A 152 -27.14 -1.99 12.97
N ARG A 153 -25.89 -2.04 12.48
CA ARG A 153 -24.80 -1.17 12.87
C ARG A 153 -24.16 -0.56 11.63
N SER A 154 -23.68 0.67 11.74
CA SER A 154 -22.81 1.25 10.72
C SER A 154 -21.42 0.62 10.85
N THR A 155 -20.86 0.16 9.74
CA THR A 155 -19.55 -0.47 9.69
C THR A 155 -18.70 0.24 8.65
N ASP A 156 -17.59 0.76 9.12
CA ASP A 156 -16.56 1.35 8.27
C ASP A 156 -15.42 0.33 8.13
N MET A 157 -14.94 0.13 6.92
CA MET A 157 -13.81 -0.73 6.60
C MET A 157 -12.77 0.06 5.83
N HIS A 158 -11.51 -0.18 6.15
CA HIS A 158 -10.36 0.48 5.56
C HIS A 158 -9.30 -0.56 5.23
N ALA A 159 -8.71 -0.49 4.04
CA ALA A 159 -7.64 -1.38 3.61
C ALA A 159 -6.56 -0.60 2.86
N ASP A 160 -5.34 -0.59 3.41
CA ASP A 160 -4.15 0.00 2.81
C ASP A 160 -3.23 -1.10 2.28
N PHE A 161 -2.69 -0.92 1.08
CA PHE A 161 -1.61 -1.74 0.52
C PHE A 161 -0.36 -0.88 0.33
N LEU A 162 0.78 -1.39 0.79
CA LEU A 162 2.05 -0.68 0.64
C LEU A 162 2.50 -0.78 -0.82
N LYS A 163 2.68 0.35 -1.51
CA LYS A 163 3.00 0.36 -2.95
C LYS A 163 4.33 -0.31 -3.30
N ALA A 164 5.24 -0.38 -2.33
CA ALA A 164 6.57 -0.92 -2.51
C ALA A 164 6.56 -2.45 -2.73
N ASP A 165 5.60 -3.15 -2.14
CA ASP A 165 5.49 -4.62 -2.26
C ASP A 165 4.08 -5.14 -2.58
N GLY A 166 3.06 -4.28 -2.54
CA GLY A 166 1.67 -4.61 -2.85
C GLY A 166 0.97 -5.40 -1.75
N VAL A 167 1.61 -5.58 -0.59
CA VAL A 167 1.06 -6.34 0.54
C VAL A 167 0.22 -5.43 1.43
N LEU A 168 -0.86 -5.97 2.00
CA LEU A 168 -1.69 -5.28 2.98
C LEU A 168 -0.81 -4.69 4.11
N ALA A 169 -0.99 -3.40 4.38
CA ALA A 169 -0.24 -2.65 5.38
C ALA A 169 -1.12 -2.37 6.60
N HIS A 170 -2.32 -1.86 6.37
CA HIS A 170 -3.30 -1.60 7.40
C HIS A 170 -4.65 -2.17 6.96
N TRP A 171 -5.36 -2.77 7.89
CA TRP A 171 -6.77 -3.07 7.72
C TRP A 171 -7.51 -2.73 8.99
N THR A 172 -8.57 -1.96 8.87
CA THR A 172 -9.37 -1.54 10.01
C THR A 172 -10.84 -1.80 9.72
N LEU A 173 -11.54 -2.34 10.70
CA LEU A 173 -12.98 -2.45 10.74
C LEU A 173 -13.46 -1.72 11.99
N THR A 174 -14.33 -0.74 11.82
CA THR A 174 -14.94 0.01 12.91
C THR A 174 -16.45 -0.18 12.84
N SER A 175 -17.03 -0.74 13.90
CA SER A 175 -18.49 -0.88 14.01
C SER A 175 -19.02 0.14 15.02
N SER A 176 -20.03 0.89 14.61
CA SER A 176 -20.67 1.93 15.41
C SER A 176 -22.19 1.80 15.40
N ASN A 177 -22.79 2.21 16.52
CA ASN A 177 -24.22 2.53 16.59
C ASN A 177 -24.40 4.04 16.41
N GLU A 178 -25.64 4.52 16.32
CA GLU A 178 -25.98 5.95 16.12
C GLU A 178 -25.26 6.93 17.06
N THR A 179 -24.85 6.48 18.25
CA THR A 179 -24.29 7.33 19.31
C THR A 179 -22.87 6.97 19.75
N SER A 180 -22.30 5.84 19.33
CA SER A 180 -21.00 5.38 19.84
C SER A 180 -20.37 4.27 18.99
N VAL A 181 -19.03 4.25 18.94
CA VAL A 181 -18.25 3.09 18.47
C VAL A 181 -18.47 1.93 19.44
N VAL A 182 -18.86 0.79 18.89
CA VAL A 182 -19.11 -0.44 19.65
C VAL A 182 -17.85 -1.29 19.69
N GLY A 183 -17.18 -1.42 18.55
CA GLY A 183 -15.95 -2.18 18.47
C GLY A 183 -15.07 -1.76 17.31
N THR A 184 -13.79 -2.10 17.40
CA THR A 184 -12.81 -1.89 16.35
C THR A 184 -11.91 -3.10 16.25
N VAL A 185 -11.63 -3.52 15.03
CA VAL A 185 -10.61 -4.51 14.74
C VAL A 185 -9.59 -3.85 13.83
N ASN A 186 -8.32 -3.92 14.21
CA ASN A 186 -7.24 -3.33 13.45
C ASN A 186 -6.15 -4.36 13.24
N MET A 187 -5.65 -4.48 12.02
CA MET A 187 -4.56 -5.35 11.64
C MET A 187 -3.49 -4.50 10.97
N VAL A 188 -2.33 -4.39 11.62
CA VAL A 188 -1.24 -3.52 11.17
C VAL A 188 -0.01 -4.35 10.92
N ARG A 189 0.56 -4.24 9.72
CA ARG A 189 1.82 -4.89 9.38
C ARG A 189 2.96 -4.31 10.21
N GLN A 190 3.74 -5.19 10.82
CA GLN A 190 4.95 -4.78 11.53
C GLN A 190 6.07 -4.37 10.55
N GLY A 191 6.91 -3.45 10.98
CA GLY A 191 8.07 -3.01 10.19
C GLY A 191 7.71 -2.15 8.98
N LEU A 192 6.49 -1.60 8.92
CA LEU A 192 6.15 -0.58 7.93
C LEU A 192 7.11 0.61 8.03
N PRO A 193 7.54 1.18 6.89
CA PRO A 193 8.41 2.34 6.91
C PRO A 193 7.68 3.49 7.61
N GLY A 194 8.17 3.89 8.79
CA GLY A 194 7.75 5.14 9.42
C GLY A 194 8.06 6.32 8.49
N PHE A 195 7.21 7.37 8.52
CA PHE A 195 7.23 8.56 7.65
C PHE A 195 8.05 8.39 6.36
N ASP A 196 7.40 7.96 5.28
CA ASP A 196 8.03 7.73 3.98
C ASP A 196 8.51 9.05 3.36
N LEU A 197 9.72 9.46 3.78
CA LEU A 197 10.37 10.68 3.31
C LEU A 197 10.63 10.61 1.80
N ILE A 198 10.85 9.41 1.24
CA ILE A 198 11.13 9.21 -0.18
C ILE A 198 9.84 9.30 -1.00
N GLY A 199 8.75 8.70 -0.55
CA GLY A 199 7.40 8.87 -1.12
C GLY A 199 6.96 10.33 -1.05
N TRP A 200 7.12 10.98 0.10
CA TRP A 200 6.84 12.41 0.26
C TRP A 200 7.69 13.26 -0.69
N ILE A 201 8.98 12.97 -0.86
CA ILE A 201 9.86 13.66 -1.83
C ILE A 201 9.43 13.39 -3.28
N ARG A 202 8.97 12.18 -3.62
CA ARG A 202 8.49 11.85 -4.98
C ARG A 202 7.22 12.62 -5.31
N GLU A 203 6.28 12.71 -4.39
CA GLU A 203 5.01 13.42 -4.56
C GLU A 203 5.17 14.94 -4.50
N ASN A 204 6.17 15.41 -3.76
CA ASN A 204 6.50 16.82 -3.61
C ASN A 204 7.81 17.17 -4.32
N ILE A 205 8.14 16.47 -5.42
CA ILE A 205 9.42 16.65 -6.13
C ILE A 205 9.61 18.09 -6.62
N LEU A 206 8.51 18.79 -6.87
CA LEU A 206 8.49 20.20 -7.25
C LEU A 206 8.90 21.10 -6.07
N LEU A 207 8.44 20.81 -4.85
CA LEU A 207 8.85 21.48 -3.61
C LEU A 207 10.30 21.16 -3.24
N ALA A 208 10.73 19.90 -3.37
CA ALA A 208 12.11 19.51 -3.19
C ALA A 208 13.04 20.24 -4.20
N GLY A 209 12.59 20.35 -5.45
CA GLY A 209 13.26 21.11 -6.51
C GLY A 209 13.39 22.60 -6.20
N ILE A 210 12.33 23.23 -5.67
CA ILE A 210 12.37 24.63 -5.21
C ILE A 210 13.36 24.80 -4.05
N GLY A 211 13.36 23.88 -3.07
CA GLY A 211 14.29 23.91 -1.94
C GLY A 211 15.75 23.86 -2.38
N VAL A 212 16.10 22.92 -3.27
CA VAL A 212 17.45 22.82 -3.84
C VAL A 212 17.80 24.08 -4.66
N GLY A 213 16.84 24.60 -5.43
CA GLY A 213 17.01 25.83 -6.20
C GLY A 213 17.36 27.04 -5.33
N ILE A 214 16.68 27.23 -4.20
CA ILE A 214 16.96 28.31 -3.25
C ILE A 214 18.37 28.18 -2.66
N VAL A 215 18.78 26.98 -2.25
CA VAL A 215 20.13 26.74 -1.70
C VAL A 215 21.22 27.09 -2.72
N ILE A 216 21.03 26.73 -3.99
CA ILE A 216 21.97 27.07 -5.07
C ILE A 216 22.02 28.58 -5.30
N ILE A 217 20.86 29.25 -5.35
CA ILE A 217 20.79 30.71 -5.55
C ILE A 217 21.46 31.44 -4.39
N VAL A 218 21.18 31.07 -3.15
CA VAL A 218 21.81 31.66 -1.95
C VAL A 218 23.31 31.42 -1.97
N GLY A 219 23.76 30.19 -2.26
CA GLY A 219 25.18 29.86 -2.40
C GLY A 219 25.88 30.68 -3.48
N ALA A 220 25.23 30.87 -4.64
CA ALA A 220 25.75 31.69 -5.72
C ALA A 220 25.85 33.18 -5.33
N VAL A 221 24.83 33.73 -4.67
CA VAL A 221 24.83 35.13 -4.20
C VAL A 221 25.92 35.37 -3.16
N VAL A 222 26.12 34.45 -2.21
CA VAL A 222 27.18 34.54 -1.19
C VAL A 222 28.57 34.46 -1.84
N CYS A 223 28.77 33.56 -2.80
CA CYS A 223 30.03 33.45 -3.53
C CYS A 223 30.33 34.67 -4.42
N MET A 224 29.30 35.31 -5.00
CA MET A 224 29.46 36.54 -5.77
C MET A 224 29.73 37.76 -4.88
N ARG A 225 29.16 37.82 -3.66
CA ARG A 225 29.41 38.92 -2.71
C ARG A 225 30.77 38.85 -2.00
N ARG A 226 31.43 37.69 -1.99
CA ARG A 226 32.76 37.50 -1.38
C ARG A 226 33.93 37.76 -2.33
N LYS A 227 33.66 38.10 -3.59
CA LYS A 227 34.66 38.66 -4.52
C LYS A 227 34.52 40.17 -4.56
#